data_AF-A0A4Q3JD76-F1
#
_entry.id   AF-A0A4Q3JD76-F1
#
_cell.length_a   1.000
_cell.length_b   1.000
_cell.length_c   1.000
_cell.angle_alpha   90.00
_cell.angle_beta   90.00
_cell.angle_gamma   90.00
#
_symmetry.space_group_name_H-M   'P 1'
#
loop_
_entity.id
_entity.type
_entity.pdbx_description
1 polymer ?
#
loop_
_entity_poly.entity_id
_entity_poly.type
_entity_poly.pdbx_seq_one_letter_code
_entity_poly.pdbx_strand_id
1 'polypeptide(L)'
;ATVGGVVMLLGALVLGKVVQDSSLGESLRLSRTTLTLAIAAYGFTASVLPVWMLLCPRDYLSSYLKIGTIALLVVGIVVVNPVIEMPLVNDVTAQGVVLGGHRFEPVVKGSMFPFVFITIACGAISGFHALVASGTTPKMVDRETDCRAIGYGAMLMEGLVAITALVAASALPPSDYFAINTDPKIAVVAPANGSGLARSVEELARLDAALTAHDRDALGLRPGEPASALLARPGASVRASTALHLSNRALASLGYGVDPAAPHASELSEADFLRLGIPVSDLPELSRATSEVVAARLGGAVSLAVGMARIFSGLPGMKTLLAYWYHFAIMFEALFVLTTIDTGTRIGRFLLQELGGRVVPRLGDPAWLPGALGSTALIVAGWTYFILTGSIQTIWPMFGVANQLLAMTALCIGTTMLLRSAPRPAHALVTFLPLCFVGTTTTTAGVRAMLNLYLPLARAPETATLGRINLLVTSSLLVCVLLVLV
;
A
#
# COMPACT_ATOMS: atom_id res chain seq x y z
N ALA A 1 27.59 3.74 -8.47
CA ALA A 1 27.25 2.34 -8.83
C ALA A 1 27.74 2.05 -10.24
N THR A 2 28.04 0.80 -10.58
CA THR A 2 28.64 0.42 -11.86
C THR A 2 27.58 0.05 -12.89
N VAL A 3 27.90 0.17 -14.19
CA VAL A 3 27.09 -0.38 -15.30
C VAL A 3 26.71 -1.84 -15.02
N GLY A 4 27.63 -2.61 -14.41
CA GLY A 4 27.38 -3.97 -13.96
C GLY A 4 26.19 -4.11 -13.00
N GLY A 5 25.99 -3.17 -12.08
CA GLY A 5 24.83 -3.19 -11.17
C GLY A 5 23.50 -3.05 -11.90
N VAL A 6 23.43 -2.17 -12.91
CA VAL A 6 22.23 -2.01 -13.75
C VAL A 6 21.99 -3.26 -14.60
N VAL A 7 23.06 -3.79 -15.22
CA VAL A 7 22.99 -5.02 -16.02
C VAL A 7 22.53 -6.21 -15.18
N MET A 8 23.05 -6.38 -13.96
CA MET A 8 22.62 -7.44 -13.05
C MET A 8 21.17 -7.27 -12.62
N LEU A 9 20.71 -6.04 -12.38
CA LEU A 9 19.32 -5.77 -12.03
C LEU A 9 18.37 -6.09 -13.19
N LEU A 10 18.72 -5.71 -14.42
CA LEU A 10 17.96 -6.08 -15.62
C LEU A 10 18.02 -7.61 -15.87
N GLY A 11 19.17 -8.24 -15.62
CA GLY A 11 19.32 -9.68 -15.70
C GLY A 11 18.44 -10.41 -14.68
N ALA A 12 18.39 -9.94 -13.43
CA ALA A 12 17.51 -10.48 -12.40
C ALA A 12 16.03 -10.32 -12.77
N LEU A 13 15.65 -9.23 -13.42
CA LEU A 13 14.30 -9.02 -13.92
C LEU A 13 13.93 -10.03 -15.02
N VAL A 14 14.82 -10.26 -15.99
CA VAL A 14 14.57 -11.21 -17.09
C VAL A 14 14.57 -12.66 -16.57
N LEU A 15 15.48 -13.00 -15.66
CA LEU A 15 15.62 -14.34 -15.10
C LEU A 15 14.63 -14.63 -13.97
N GLY A 16 13.97 -13.63 -13.40
CA GLY A 16 13.06 -13.78 -12.26
C GLY A 16 11.93 -14.77 -12.54
N LYS A 17 11.35 -14.74 -13.74
CA LYS A 17 10.33 -15.71 -14.16
C LYS A 17 10.87 -17.14 -14.20
N VAL A 18 12.10 -17.32 -14.69
CA VAL A 18 12.75 -18.64 -14.72
C VAL A 18 12.97 -19.18 -13.31
N VAL A 19 13.32 -18.31 -12.35
CA VAL A 19 13.45 -18.69 -10.94
C VAL A 19 12.09 -19.04 -10.34
N GLN A 20 11.04 -18.27 -10.63
CA GLN A 20 9.67 -18.53 -10.18
C GLN A 20 9.13 -19.89 -10.67
N ASP A 21 9.45 -20.27 -11.92
CA ASP A 21 9.03 -21.55 -12.52
C ASP A 21 9.92 -22.73 -12.09
N SER A 22 11.02 -22.47 -11.38
CA SER A 22 11.95 -23.49 -10.88
C SER A 22 11.56 -24.01 -9.49
N SER A 23 12.22 -25.09 -9.03
CA SER A 23 12.08 -25.60 -7.65
C SER A 23 12.47 -24.58 -6.57
N LEU A 24 13.28 -23.57 -6.91
CA LEU A 24 13.58 -22.45 -6.01
C LEU A 24 12.38 -21.50 -5.87
N GLY A 25 11.49 -21.42 -6.85
CA GLY A 25 10.27 -20.62 -6.78
C GLY A 25 9.38 -21.06 -5.62
N GLU A 26 9.25 -22.37 -5.39
CA GLU A 26 8.48 -22.89 -4.25
C GLU A 26 9.12 -22.53 -2.90
N SER A 27 10.45 -22.57 -2.79
CA SER A 27 11.13 -22.21 -1.53
C SER A 27 11.11 -20.72 -1.22
N LEU A 28 10.96 -19.87 -2.25
CA LEU A 28 10.82 -18.42 -2.12
C LEU A 28 9.37 -17.97 -1.86
N ARG A 29 8.40 -18.89 -1.81
CA ARG A 29 7.01 -18.59 -1.41
C ARG A 29 6.91 -18.47 0.10
N LEU A 30 7.21 -17.28 0.60
CA LEU A 30 7.16 -16.98 2.01
C LEU A 30 5.73 -16.64 2.47
N SER A 31 5.35 -17.15 3.64
CA SER A 31 4.10 -16.74 4.29
C SER A 31 4.10 -15.23 4.56
N ARG A 32 2.91 -14.61 4.69
CA ARG A 32 2.79 -13.20 5.07
C ARG A 32 3.62 -12.85 6.31
N THR A 33 3.60 -13.72 7.32
CA THR A 33 4.36 -13.53 8.57
C THR A 33 5.86 -13.61 8.31
N THR A 34 6.31 -14.64 7.58
CA THR A 34 7.74 -14.82 7.26
C THR A 34 8.27 -13.66 6.41
N LEU A 35 7.51 -13.21 5.41
CA LEU A 35 7.88 -12.07 4.58
C LEU A 35 7.92 -10.77 5.40
N THR A 36 6.95 -10.56 6.28
CA THR A 36 6.93 -9.38 7.18
C THR A 36 8.17 -9.37 8.08
N LEU A 37 8.54 -10.51 8.66
CA LEU A 37 9.73 -10.65 9.49
C LEU A 37 11.03 -10.49 8.69
N ALA A 38 11.08 -10.98 7.46
CA ALA A 38 12.23 -10.78 6.56
C ALA A 38 12.41 -9.30 6.21
N ILE A 39 11.33 -8.59 5.91
CA ILE A 39 11.35 -7.14 5.68
C ILE A 39 11.74 -6.39 6.97
N ALA A 40 11.32 -6.87 8.14
CA ALA A 40 11.74 -6.30 9.43
C ALA A 40 13.25 -6.46 9.66
N ALA A 41 13.79 -7.65 9.40
CA ALA A 41 15.23 -7.91 9.45
C ALA A 41 16.00 -7.03 8.45
N TYR A 42 15.46 -6.87 7.23
CA TYR A 42 16.01 -5.96 6.24
C TYR A 42 16.00 -4.49 6.73
N GLY A 43 14.87 -3.99 7.21
CA GLY A 43 14.75 -2.62 7.72
C GLY A 43 15.68 -2.34 8.91
N PHE A 44 15.84 -3.32 9.79
CA PHE A 44 16.80 -3.26 10.90
C PHE A 44 18.24 -3.15 10.39
N THR A 45 18.67 -4.10 9.57
CA THR A 45 20.04 -4.13 9.04
C THR A 45 20.35 -2.89 8.20
N ALA A 46 19.45 -2.51 7.30
CA ALA A 46 19.63 -1.36 6.43
C ALA A 46 19.81 -0.06 7.23
N SER A 47 18.96 0.19 8.23
CA SER A 47 18.98 1.45 8.99
C SER A 47 20.14 1.59 9.99
N VAL A 48 20.72 0.48 10.43
CA VAL A 48 21.93 0.43 11.27
C VAL A 48 23.17 0.65 10.41
N LEU A 49 23.22 0.07 9.20
CA LEU A 49 24.36 0.22 8.31
C LEU A 49 24.57 1.68 7.87
N PRO A 50 25.83 2.09 7.62
CA PRO A 50 26.14 3.41 7.10
C PRO A 50 25.44 3.69 5.76
N VAL A 51 25.03 4.95 5.56
CA VAL A 51 24.28 5.40 4.37
C VAL A 51 25.02 5.08 3.07
N TRP A 52 26.34 5.26 3.04
CA TRP A 52 27.17 5.01 1.86
C TRP A 52 27.28 3.52 1.50
N MET A 53 27.06 2.60 2.46
CA MET A 53 27.27 1.17 2.25
C MET A 53 26.09 0.52 1.52
N LEU A 54 24.85 0.87 1.88
CA LEU A 54 23.65 0.24 1.32
C LEU A 54 22.69 1.24 0.69
N LEU A 55 22.28 2.28 1.44
CA LEU A 55 21.25 3.21 1.00
C LEU A 55 21.64 3.94 -0.29
N CYS A 56 22.81 4.60 -0.30
CA CYS A 56 23.28 5.38 -1.44
C CYS A 56 23.43 4.53 -2.73
N PRO A 57 24.17 3.40 -2.75
CA PRO A 57 24.33 2.61 -3.96
C PRO A 57 23.01 1.97 -4.43
N ARG A 58 22.13 1.54 -3.51
CA ARG A 58 20.80 1.01 -3.83
C ARG A 58 19.92 2.08 -4.45
N ASP A 59 19.79 3.23 -3.79
CA ASP A 59 18.89 4.29 -4.23
C ASP A 59 19.35 4.90 -5.55
N TYR A 60 20.66 4.95 -5.80
CA TYR A 60 21.21 5.29 -7.10
C TYR A 60 20.74 4.31 -8.19
N LEU A 61 20.92 2.99 -8.01
CA LEU A 61 20.45 1.97 -8.98
C LEU A 61 18.93 2.01 -9.18
N SER A 62 18.19 2.15 -8.08
CA SER A 62 16.74 2.27 -8.08
C SER A 62 16.26 3.51 -8.83
N SER A 63 16.98 4.63 -8.74
CA SER A 63 16.61 5.88 -9.41
C SER A 63 16.63 5.78 -10.93
N TYR A 64 17.63 5.11 -11.52
CA TYR A 64 17.67 4.88 -12.97
C TYR A 64 16.51 4.02 -13.43
N LEU A 65 16.23 2.93 -12.70
CA LEU A 65 15.07 2.09 -13.01
C LEU A 65 13.79 2.90 -12.91
N LYS A 66 13.63 3.70 -11.84
CA LYS A 66 12.43 4.49 -11.60
C LYS A 66 12.19 5.51 -12.71
N ILE A 67 13.18 6.35 -13.00
CA ILE A 67 13.08 7.38 -14.04
C ILE A 67 12.87 6.73 -15.41
N GLY A 68 13.56 5.63 -15.71
CA GLY A 68 13.41 4.89 -16.96
C GLY A 68 12.00 4.30 -17.12
N THR A 69 11.47 3.67 -16.07
CA THR A 69 10.11 3.11 -16.06
C THR A 69 9.06 4.20 -16.24
N ILE A 70 9.20 5.34 -15.55
CA ILE A 70 8.26 6.46 -15.67
C ILE A 70 8.32 7.05 -17.08
N ALA A 71 9.52 7.24 -17.64
CA ALA A 71 9.68 7.72 -19.01
C ALA A 71 9.03 6.76 -20.02
N LEU A 72 9.24 5.45 -19.86
CA LEU A 72 8.59 4.43 -20.68
C LEU A 72 7.07 4.49 -20.51
N LEU A 73 6.56 4.68 -19.30
CA LEU A 73 5.12 4.80 -19.02
C LEU A 73 4.52 6.02 -19.70
N VAL A 74 5.18 7.17 -19.65
CA VAL A 74 4.74 8.39 -20.34
C VAL A 74 4.68 8.17 -21.85
N VAL A 75 5.74 7.60 -22.44
CA VAL A 75 5.75 7.26 -23.87
C VAL A 75 4.66 6.24 -24.20
N GLY A 76 4.48 5.23 -23.36
CA GLY A 76 3.42 4.23 -23.46
C GLY A 76 2.04 4.85 -23.52
N ILE A 77 1.73 5.76 -22.61
CA ILE A 77 0.46 6.49 -22.57
C ILE A 77 0.25 7.31 -23.85
N VAL A 78 1.27 8.03 -24.33
CA VAL A 78 1.16 8.87 -25.53
C VAL A 78 0.94 8.03 -26.79
N VAL A 79 1.66 6.91 -26.93
CA VAL A 79 1.61 6.05 -28.13
C VAL A 79 0.35 5.19 -28.14
N VAL A 80 -0.01 4.59 -27.01
CA VAL A 80 -1.18 3.70 -26.90
C VAL A 80 -2.47 4.50 -26.83
N ASN A 81 -2.41 5.71 -26.25
CA ASN A 81 -3.57 6.58 -25.99
C ASN A 81 -4.74 5.79 -25.36
N PRO A 82 -4.54 5.22 -24.15
CA PRO A 82 -5.53 4.36 -23.53
C PRO A 82 -6.84 5.13 -23.29
N VAL A 83 -7.96 4.51 -23.65
CA VAL A 83 -9.28 5.08 -23.39
C VAL A 83 -9.52 5.06 -21.88
N ILE A 84 -9.92 6.19 -21.33
CA ILE A 84 -10.33 6.29 -19.93
C ILE A 84 -11.73 5.68 -19.81
N GLU A 85 -11.82 4.53 -19.12
CA GLU A 85 -13.08 3.81 -18.90
C GLU A 85 -13.83 4.34 -17.66
N MET A 86 -13.10 4.89 -16.68
CA MET A 86 -13.70 5.49 -15.50
C MET A 86 -14.52 6.74 -15.88
N PRO A 87 -15.80 6.86 -15.46
CA PRO A 87 -16.60 8.03 -15.77
C PRO A 87 -16.03 9.32 -15.18
N LEU A 88 -16.24 10.43 -15.88
CA LEU A 88 -15.76 11.76 -15.48
C LEU A 88 -16.37 12.22 -14.14
N VAL A 89 -17.63 11.87 -13.89
CA VAL A 89 -18.36 12.20 -12.66
C VAL A 89 -18.92 10.90 -12.10
N ASN A 90 -18.58 10.62 -10.86
CA ASN A 90 -18.99 9.42 -10.14
C ASN A 90 -19.87 9.80 -8.96
N ASP A 91 -20.93 9.03 -8.71
CA ASP A 91 -21.76 9.20 -7.52
C ASP A 91 -21.06 8.61 -6.31
N VAL A 92 -20.48 9.49 -5.50
CA VAL A 92 -19.73 9.12 -4.29
C VAL A 92 -20.60 9.37 -3.06
N THR A 93 -20.87 8.31 -2.30
CA THR A 93 -21.54 8.40 -1.00
C THR A 93 -20.63 7.90 0.12
N ALA A 94 -21.03 8.09 1.39
CA ALA A 94 -20.29 7.53 2.53
C ALA A 94 -20.24 5.99 2.53
N GLN A 95 -21.13 5.36 1.76
CA GLN A 95 -21.26 3.91 1.58
C GLN A 95 -20.51 3.41 0.34
N GLY A 96 -19.75 4.27 -0.35
CA GLY A 96 -18.93 3.89 -1.48
C GLY A 96 -19.29 4.61 -2.77
N VAL A 97 -18.89 4.03 -3.90
CA VAL A 97 -19.08 4.62 -5.23
C VAL A 97 -20.12 3.82 -6.01
N VAL A 98 -21.08 4.50 -6.64
CA VAL A 98 -22.11 3.86 -7.48
C VAL A 98 -21.76 4.09 -8.94
N LEU A 99 -21.55 3.00 -9.70
CA LEU A 99 -21.22 3.04 -11.13
C LEU A 99 -21.93 1.92 -11.87
N GLY A 100 -22.57 2.26 -12.99
CA GLY A 100 -23.25 1.28 -13.84
C GLY A 100 -24.33 0.47 -13.11
N GLY A 101 -24.97 1.03 -12.07
CA GLY A 101 -25.95 0.33 -11.23
C GLY A 101 -25.34 -0.55 -10.11
N HIS A 102 -24.03 -0.71 -10.07
CA HIS A 102 -23.33 -1.44 -9.01
C HIS A 102 -22.78 -0.48 -7.95
N ARG A 103 -22.86 -0.89 -6.68
CA ARG A 103 -22.26 -0.18 -5.55
C ARG A 103 -20.97 -0.86 -5.13
N PHE A 104 -19.89 -0.12 -5.13
CA PHE A 104 -18.57 -0.58 -4.69
C PHE A 104 -18.27 -0.03 -3.31
N GLU A 105 -17.86 -0.90 -2.38
CA GLU A 105 -17.53 -0.50 -1.00
C GLU A 105 -16.33 0.46 -0.98
N PRO A 106 -16.29 1.42 -0.04
CA PRO A 106 -15.17 2.33 0.07
C PRO A 106 -13.95 1.62 0.66
N VAL A 107 -12.77 1.86 0.08
CA VAL A 107 -11.48 1.33 0.58
C VAL A 107 -11.25 1.78 2.02
N VAL A 108 -11.50 3.07 2.30
CA VAL A 108 -11.47 3.66 3.64
C VAL A 108 -12.88 4.12 3.99
N LYS A 109 -13.43 3.59 5.08
CA LYS A 109 -14.79 3.92 5.53
C LYS A 109 -14.91 5.41 5.89
N GLY A 110 -15.94 6.07 5.39
CA GLY A 110 -16.24 7.46 5.70
C GLY A 110 -16.68 8.27 4.48
N SER A 111 -17.02 9.55 4.68
CA SER A 111 -17.26 10.48 3.57
C SER A 111 -15.94 10.88 2.92
N MET A 112 -15.92 11.00 1.58
CA MET A 112 -14.75 11.45 0.82
C MET A 112 -14.16 12.75 1.38
N PHE A 113 -15.00 13.76 1.66
CA PHE A 113 -14.54 14.97 2.33
C PHE A 113 -14.82 14.89 3.85
N PRO A 114 -13.82 15.14 4.73
CA PRO A 114 -12.42 15.47 4.45
C PRO A 114 -11.46 14.25 4.43
N PHE A 115 -11.94 13.00 4.47
CA PHE A 115 -11.06 11.83 4.58
C PHE A 115 -10.04 11.69 3.43
N VAL A 116 -10.34 12.22 2.25
CA VAL A 116 -9.43 12.25 1.10
C VAL A 116 -8.07 12.87 1.46
N PHE A 117 -8.04 13.88 2.34
CA PHE A 117 -6.80 14.55 2.74
C PHE A 117 -5.90 13.71 3.65
N ILE A 118 -6.48 12.76 4.39
CA ILE A 118 -5.74 11.83 5.26
C ILE A 118 -5.61 10.44 4.64
N THR A 119 -6.09 10.26 3.41
CA THR A 119 -5.96 9.00 2.66
C THR A 119 -5.11 9.16 1.39
N ILE A 120 -4.79 10.39 1.00
CA ILE A 120 -3.72 10.66 0.05
C ILE A 120 -2.41 10.78 0.83
N ALA A 121 -1.47 9.88 0.54
CA ALA A 121 -0.14 9.86 1.14
C ALA A 121 0.73 11.00 0.61
N CYS A 122 1.15 10.91 -0.64
CA CYS A 122 1.99 11.91 -1.30
C CYS A 122 1.12 12.72 -2.27
N GLY A 123 0.88 14.00 -1.93
CA GLY A 123 0.16 14.96 -2.78
C GLY A 123 0.98 16.23 -3.02
N ALA A 124 0.35 17.30 -3.48
CA ALA A 124 1.00 18.60 -3.71
C ALA A 124 1.76 19.16 -2.49
N ILE A 125 1.45 18.66 -1.29
CA ILE A 125 2.15 18.97 -0.04
C ILE A 125 2.34 17.64 0.72
N SER A 126 3.57 17.30 1.08
CA SER A 126 3.93 16.05 1.77
C SER A 126 4.88 16.33 2.94
N GLY A 127 4.44 16.04 4.16
CA GLY A 127 5.25 16.23 5.36
C GLY A 127 6.39 15.22 5.47
N PHE A 128 6.16 13.98 5.01
CA PHE A 128 7.17 12.95 4.95
C PHE A 128 8.30 13.34 4.00
N HIS A 129 8.01 13.98 2.87
CA HIS A 129 9.05 14.46 1.96
C HIS A 129 9.91 15.56 2.63
N ALA A 130 9.30 16.47 3.39
CA ALA A 130 10.06 17.46 4.16
C ALA A 130 10.96 16.81 5.23
N LEU A 131 10.48 15.75 5.89
CA LEU A 131 11.25 15.00 6.88
C LEU A 131 12.42 14.22 6.23
N VAL A 132 12.18 13.56 5.10
CA VAL A 132 13.22 12.83 4.37
C VAL A 132 14.25 13.77 3.78
N ALA A 133 13.80 14.88 3.18
CA ALA A 133 14.63 15.89 2.56
C ALA A 133 15.48 16.67 3.57
N SER A 134 15.10 16.73 4.84
CA SER A 134 15.96 17.31 5.89
C SER A 134 16.96 16.29 6.45
N GLY A 135 16.60 15.00 6.50
CA GLY A 135 17.43 13.96 7.09
C GLY A 135 18.53 13.38 6.18
N THR A 136 18.29 13.32 4.87
CA THR A 136 19.15 12.60 3.91
C THR A 136 19.73 13.50 2.82
N THR A 137 18.91 14.31 2.15
CA THR A 137 19.33 15.17 1.03
C THR A 137 20.53 16.07 1.36
N PRO A 138 20.61 16.80 2.50
CA PRO A 138 21.70 17.74 2.75
C PRO A 138 23.05 17.04 2.94
N LYS A 139 23.04 15.73 3.25
CA LYS A 139 24.25 14.90 3.39
C LYS A 139 24.78 14.38 2.04
N MET A 140 24.00 14.55 0.97
CA MET A 140 24.29 14.06 -0.37
C MET A 140 24.38 15.17 -1.42
N VAL A 141 23.99 16.41 -1.07
CA VAL A 141 24.09 17.57 -1.95
C VAL A 141 25.51 18.11 -1.93
N ASP A 142 26.09 18.33 -3.11
CA ASP A 142 27.45 18.86 -3.26
C ASP A 142 27.52 20.38 -3.04
N ARG A 143 26.53 21.13 -3.54
CA ARG A 143 26.44 22.59 -3.44
C ARG A 143 25.01 23.08 -3.25
N GLU A 144 24.85 24.19 -2.55
CA GLU A 144 23.53 24.78 -2.25
C GLU A 144 22.69 25.11 -3.50
N THR A 145 23.35 25.46 -4.62
CA THR A 145 22.66 25.76 -5.89
C THR A 145 21.93 24.55 -6.48
N ASP A 146 22.31 23.32 -6.11
CA ASP A 146 21.64 22.10 -6.55
C ASP A 146 20.31 21.88 -5.83
N CYS A 147 20.13 22.46 -4.62
CA CYS A 147 18.92 22.30 -3.80
C CYS A 147 17.65 22.68 -4.57
N ARG A 148 17.70 23.73 -5.40
CA ARG A 148 16.54 24.14 -6.20
C ARG A 148 16.18 23.08 -7.24
N ALA A 149 17.17 22.60 -7.98
CA ALA A 149 16.94 21.60 -9.04
C ALA A 149 16.46 20.27 -8.44
N ILE A 150 17.07 19.84 -7.34
CA ILE A 150 16.71 18.60 -6.65
C ILE A 150 15.31 18.71 -6.03
N GLY A 151 15.05 19.75 -5.22
CA GLY A 151 13.78 19.91 -4.54
C GLY A 151 12.61 20.14 -5.50
N TYR A 152 12.72 21.16 -6.37
CA TYR A 152 11.66 21.49 -7.32
C TYR A 152 11.49 20.42 -8.40
N GLY A 153 12.60 19.91 -8.94
CA GLY A 153 12.59 18.85 -9.96
C GLY A 153 11.98 17.55 -9.43
N ALA A 154 12.29 17.14 -8.19
CA ALA A 154 11.67 15.97 -7.58
C ALA A 154 10.14 16.14 -7.45
N MET A 155 9.67 17.31 -7.02
CA MET A 155 8.22 17.58 -6.91
C MET A 155 7.52 17.56 -8.28
N LEU A 156 8.15 18.10 -9.34
CA LEU A 156 7.60 18.01 -10.69
C LEU A 156 7.53 16.55 -11.18
N MET A 157 8.58 15.77 -10.91
CA MET A 157 8.61 14.35 -11.29
C MET A 157 7.55 13.54 -10.53
N GLU A 158 7.33 13.80 -9.25
CA GLU A 158 6.23 13.18 -8.49
C GLU A 158 4.86 13.55 -9.04
N GLY A 159 4.66 14.83 -9.41
CA GLY A 159 3.42 15.26 -10.06
C GLY A 159 3.18 14.53 -11.39
N LEU A 160 4.23 14.35 -12.20
CA LEU A 160 4.16 13.56 -13.43
C LEU A 160 3.78 12.10 -13.13
N VAL A 161 4.41 11.46 -12.14
CA VAL A 161 4.08 10.09 -11.72
C VAL A 161 2.61 10.00 -11.30
N ALA A 162 2.13 10.95 -10.49
CA ALA A 162 0.74 10.97 -10.04
C ALA A 162 -0.25 11.04 -11.22
N ILE A 163 0.03 11.86 -12.23
CA ILE A 163 -0.79 11.95 -13.45
C ILE A 163 -0.75 10.62 -14.22
N THR A 164 0.44 10.04 -14.44
CA THR A 164 0.55 8.76 -15.16
C THR A 164 -0.15 7.62 -14.43
N ALA A 165 -0.08 7.59 -13.09
CA ALA A 165 -0.77 6.61 -12.27
C ALA A 165 -2.29 6.80 -12.32
N LEU A 166 -2.78 8.05 -12.34
CA LEU A 166 -4.20 8.35 -12.52
C LEU A 166 -4.70 7.88 -13.88
N VAL A 167 -3.95 8.10 -14.95
CA VAL A 167 -4.28 7.58 -16.30
C VAL A 167 -4.30 6.05 -16.29
N ALA A 168 -3.26 5.41 -15.75
CA ALA A 168 -3.18 3.96 -15.68
C ALA A 168 -4.34 3.33 -14.89
N ALA A 169 -4.74 3.94 -13.77
CA ALA A 169 -5.85 3.47 -12.94
C ALA A 169 -7.23 3.74 -13.59
N SER A 170 -7.42 4.90 -14.20
CA SER A 170 -8.70 5.30 -14.81
C SER A 170 -8.96 4.67 -16.18
N ALA A 171 -7.91 4.14 -16.83
CA ALA A 171 -8.00 3.31 -18.03
C ALA A 171 -8.38 1.85 -17.74
N LEU A 172 -8.45 1.43 -16.46
CA LEU A 172 -8.97 0.12 -16.11
C LEU A 172 -10.50 0.10 -16.15
N PRO A 173 -11.12 -1.03 -16.55
CA PRO A 173 -12.54 -1.26 -16.34
C PRO A 173 -12.89 -1.01 -14.87
N PRO A 174 -13.97 -0.24 -14.57
CA PRO A 174 -14.35 0.04 -13.19
C PRO A 174 -14.53 -1.22 -12.35
N SER A 175 -15.12 -2.28 -12.92
CA SER A 175 -15.28 -3.58 -12.26
C SER A 175 -13.93 -4.13 -11.77
N ASP A 176 -12.90 -4.08 -12.60
CA ASP A 176 -11.56 -4.58 -12.28
C ASP A 176 -10.88 -3.70 -11.23
N TYR A 177 -10.96 -2.38 -11.39
CA TYR A 177 -10.39 -1.44 -10.42
C TYR A 177 -10.95 -1.67 -9.01
N PHE A 178 -12.27 -1.82 -8.87
CA PHE A 178 -12.88 -2.08 -7.58
C PHE A 178 -12.69 -3.53 -7.12
N ALA A 179 -12.67 -4.52 -8.01
CA ALA A 179 -12.35 -5.90 -7.66
C ALA A 179 -10.94 -6.03 -7.06
N ILE A 180 -9.96 -5.25 -7.53
CA ILE A 180 -8.61 -5.19 -6.94
C ILE A 180 -8.66 -4.48 -5.57
N ASN A 181 -9.30 -3.31 -5.50
CA ASN A 181 -9.17 -2.39 -4.36
C ASN A 181 -10.22 -2.56 -3.26
N THR A 182 -11.13 -3.52 -3.35
CA THR A 182 -12.12 -3.77 -2.30
C THR A 182 -12.03 -5.21 -1.77
N ASP A 183 -12.39 -5.39 -0.51
CA ASP A 183 -12.42 -6.71 0.15
C ASP A 183 -13.79 -6.93 0.81
N PRO A 184 -14.87 -7.08 0.00
CA PRO A 184 -16.22 -7.19 0.49
C PRO A 184 -16.43 -8.49 1.28
N LYS A 185 -17.49 -8.51 2.10
CA LYS A 185 -17.93 -9.74 2.74
C LYS A 185 -18.78 -10.56 1.77
N ILE A 186 -18.41 -11.81 1.58
CA ILE A 186 -19.08 -12.79 0.73
C ILE A 186 -19.82 -13.76 1.63
N ALA A 187 -21.06 -14.11 1.28
CA ALA A 187 -21.80 -15.14 2.00
C ALA A 187 -21.08 -16.49 1.94
N VAL A 188 -21.04 -17.23 3.05
CA VAL A 188 -20.45 -18.58 3.10
C VAL A 188 -21.24 -19.53 2.20
N VAL A 189 -22.57 -19.45 2.26
CA VAL A 189 -23.50 -20.14 1.36
C VAL A 189 -24.34 -19.09 0.64
N ALA A 190 -24.45 -19.20 -0.68
CA ALA A 190 -25.23 -18.30 -1.50
C ALA A 190 -26.71 -18.30 -1.06
N PRO A 191 -27.34 -17.13 -0.90
CA PRO A 191 -28.80 -17.07 -0.77
C PRO A 191 -29.44 -17.46 -2.11
N ALA A 192 -30.74 -17.78 -2.11
CA ALA A 192 -31.44 -18.39 -3.25
C ALA A 192 -31.20 -17.74 -4.63
N ASN A 193 -30.97 -16.42 -4.69
CA ASN A 193 -30.65 -15.65 -5.90
C ASN A 193 -29.41 -14.76 -5.73
N GLY A 194 -28.41 -15.19 -4.97
CA GLY A 194 -27.22 -14.39 -4.72
C GLY A 194 -25.91 -15.14 -4.90
N SER A 195 -24.83 -14.45 -4.54
CA SER A 195 -23.47 -14.96 -4.59
C SER A 195 -23.03 -15.51 -3.24
N GLY A 196 -22.09 -16.43 -3.27
CA GLY A 196 -21.51 -17.03 -2.08
C GLY A 196 -20.36 -17.97 -2.39
N LEU A 197 -19.54 -18.27 -1.37
CA LEU A 197 -18.43 -19.20 -1.49
C LEU A 197 -18.91 -20.59 -1.95
N ALA A 198 -19.91 -21.14 -1.26
CA ALA A 198 -20.62 -22.36 -1.65
C ALA A 198 -22.03 -22.03 -2.16
N ARG A 199 -22.59 -22.85 -3.06
CA ARG A 199 -23.98 -22.73 -3.55
C ARG A 199 -24.97 -23.37 -2.58
N SER A 200 -24.53 -24.33 -1.77
CA SER A 200 -25.37 -24.99 -0.78
C SER A 200 -24.56 -25.45 0.45
N VAL A 201 -25.27 -25.85 1.50
CA VAL A 201 -24.65 -26.37 2.74
C VAL A 201 -23.94 -27.70 2.47
N GLU A 202 -24.49 -28.53 1.58
CA GLU A 202 -23.90 -29.82 1.17
C GLU A 202 -22.59 -29.61 0.41
N GLU A 203 -22.53 -28.58 -0.43
CA GLU A 203 -21.29 -28.22 -1.12
C GLU A 203 -20.25 -27.66 -0.14
N LEU A 204 -20.68 -26.82 0.81
CA LEU A 204 -19.80 -26.33 1.87
C LEU A 204 -19.16 -27.48 2.67
N ALA A 205 -19.91 -28.54 2.96
CA ALA A 205 -19.41 -29.71 3.68
C ALA A 205 -18.27 -30.46 2.93
N ARG A 206 -18.17 -30.31 1.60
CA ARG A 206 -17.06 -30.89 0.82
C ARG A 206 -15.71 -30.24 1.14
N LEU A 207 -15.71 -29.04 1.73
CA LEU A 207 -14.48 -28.41 2.20
C LEU A 207 -13.79 -29.24 3.28
N ASP A 208 -14.52 -29.95 4.14
CA ASP A 208 -13.93 -30.63 5.30
C ASP A 208 -12.81 -31.62 4.92
N ALA A 209 -12.97 -32.29 3.78
CA ALA A 209 -11.99 -33.23 3.24
C ALA A 209 -10.86 -32.56 2.43
N ALA A 210 -11.01 -31.28 2.08
CA ALA A 210 -10.13 -30.53 1.18
C ALA A 210 -9.31 -29.44 1.87
N LEU A 211 -9.77 -28.92 3.01
CA LEU A 211 -9.12 -27.83 3.74
C LEU A 211 -7.75 -28.23 4.26
N THR A 212 -6.75 -27.44 3.88
CA THR A 212 -5.41 -27.48 4.47
C THR A 212 -5.39 -26.78 5.84
N ALA A 213 -4.29 -26.93 6.59
CA ALA A 213 -4.11 -26.17 7.84
C ALA A 213 -4.13 -24.64 7.59
N HIS A 214 -3.58 -24.20 6.45
CA HIS A 214 -3.61 -22.81 6.04
C HIS A 214 -5.04 -22.32 5.76
N ASP A 215 -5.83 -23.10 5.02
CA ASP A 215 -7.23 -22.74 4.72
C ASP A 215 -8.07 -22.64 5.99
N ARG A 216 -7.85 -23.56 6.94
CA ARG A 216 -8.53 -23.53 8.24
C ARG A 216 -8.20 -22.27 9.02
N ASP A 217 -6.91 -21.90 9.10
CA ASP A 217 -6.47 -20.67 9.75
C ASP A 217 -7.05 -19.43 9.07
N ALA A 218 -7.01 -19.37 7.73
CA ALA A 218 -7.58 -18.28 6.94
C ALA A 218 -9.10 -18.13 7.15
N LEU A 219 -9.81 -19.25 7.26
CA LEU A 219 -11.24 -19.30 7.60
C LEU A 219 -11.49 -19.15 9.10
N GLY A 220 -10.47 -19.03 9.96
CA GLY A 220 -10.60 -18.98 11.42
C GLY A 220 -11.19 -20.23 12.07
N LEU A 221 -11.14 -21.37 11.38
CA LEU A 221 -11.64 -22.66 11.87
C LEU A 221 -10.60 -23.32 12.77
N ARG A 222 -11.06 -23.88 13.90
CA ARG A 222 -10.19 -24.68 14.77
C ARG A 222 -9.84 -26.02 14.11
N PRO A 223 -8.73 -26.65 14.52
CA PRO A 223 -8.43 -28.01 14.08
C PRO A 223 -9.60 -28.96 14.40
N GLY A 224 -10.10 -29.66 13.37
CA GLY A 224 -11.24 -30.59 13.48
C GLY A 224 -12.64 -29.94 13.49
N GLU A 225 -12.74 -28.61 13.47
CA GLU A 225 -14.03 -27.92 13.35
C GLU A 225 -14.57 -28.07 11.91
N PRO A 226 -15.85 -28.45 11.72
CA PRO A 226 -16.41 -28.60 10.38
C PRO A 226 -16.63 -27.24 9.71
N ALA A 227 -16.57 -27.19 8.37
CA ALA A 227 -16.79 -25.98 7.58
C ALA A 227 -18.19 -25.38 7.80
N SER A 228 -19.18 -26.21 8.18
CA SER A 228 -20.52 -25.76 8.56
C SER A 228 -20.53 -24.82 9.79
N ALA A 229 -19.49 -24.85 10.63
CA ALA A 229 -19.36 -23.91 11.75
C ALA A 229 -19.26 -22.45 11.29
N LEU A 230 -18.84 -22.20 10.04
CA LEU A 230 -18.85 -20.87 9.45
C LEU A 230 -20.26 -20.24 9.38
N LEU A 231 -21.31 -21.07 9.30
CA LEU A 231 -22.71 -20.62 9.27
C LEU A 231 -23.18 -20.10 10.63
N ALA A 232 -22.58 -20.55 11.73
CA ALA A 232 -22.91 -20.09 13.08
C ALA A 232 -22.32 -18.70 13.39
N ARG A 233 -21.47 -18.16 12.51
CA ARG A 233 -20.82 -16.87 12.71
C ARG A 233 -21.76 -15.70 12.38
N PRO A 234 -21.58 -14.55 13.02
CA PRO A 234 -22.37 -13.35 12.72
C PRO A 234 -22.35 -12.99 11.24
N GLY A 235 -23.51 -13.09 10.59
CA GLY A 235 -23.69 -12.78 9.18
C GLY A 235 -23.13 -13.82 8.20
N ALA A 236 -22.74 -15.02 8.69
CA ALA A 236 -22.33 -16.18 7.88
C ALA A 236 -21.55 -15.81 6.61
N SER A 237 -20.49 -15.00 6.77
CA SER A 237 -19.72 -14.44 5.66
C SER A 237 -18.22 -14.53 5.90
N VAL A 238 -17.48 -14.56 4.79
CA VAL A 238 -16.01 -14.53 4.73
C VAL A 238 -15.56 -13.35 3.89
N ARG A 239 -14.31 -12.92 4.05
CA ARG A 239 -13.73 -11.87 3.20
C ARG A 239 -13.46 -12.41 1.79
N ALA A 240 -13.58 -11.55 0.79
CA ALA A 240 -13.24 -11.89 -0.59
C ALA A 240 -11.78 -12.32 -0.71
N SER A 241 -10.86 -11.60 -0.05
CA SER A 241 -9.45 -11.95 0.04
C SER A 241 -9.24 -13.36 0.60
N THR A 242 -9.95 -13.73 1.67
CA THR A 242 -9.91 -15.09 2.24
C THR A 242 -10.43 -16.13 1.26
N ALA A 243 -11.58 -15.89 0.63
CA ALA A 243 -12.21 -16.83 -0.30
C ALA A 243 -11.34 -17.10 -1.56
N LEU A 244 -10.81 -16.03 -2.16
CA LEU A 244 -10.01 -16.09 -3.38
C LEU A 244 -8.62 -16.73 -3.19
N HIS A 245 -8.11 -16.77 -1.95
CA HIS A 245 -6.79 -17.30 -1.63
C HIS A 245 -6.85 -18.63 -0.85
N LEU A 246 -8.01 -19.30 -0.83
CA LEU A 246 -8.07 -20.70 -0.44
C LEU A 246 -7.23 -21.56 -1.39
N SER A 247 -6.76 -22.70 -0.89
CA SER A 247 -6.04 -23.67 -1.71
C SER A 247 -6.88 -24.14 -2.90
N ASN A 248 -6.23 -24.48 -4.01
CA ASN A 248 -6.94 -25.00 -5.19
C ASN A 248 -7.71 -26.26 -4.89
N ARG A 249 -7.22 -27.10 -3.97
CA ARG A 249 -7.95 -28.28 -3.53
C ARG A 249 -9.28 -27.91 -2.87
N ALA A 250 -9.29 -26.87 -2.03
CA ALA A 250 -10.51 -26.38 -1.39
C ALA A 250 -11.47 -25.71 -2.40
N LEU A 251 -10.96 -24.88 -3.30
CA LEU A 251 -11.76 -24.25 -4.35
C LEU A 251 -12.33 -25.29 -5.34
N ALA A 252 -11.53 -26.26 -5.77
CA ALA A 252 -11.98 -27.34 -6.63
C ALA A 252 -13.04 -28.23 -5.96
N SER A 253 -12.96 -28.48 -4.65
CA SER A 253 -14.00 -29.26 -3.95
C SER A 253 -15.35 -28.56 -3.90
N LEU A 254 -15.32 -27.22 -3.97
CA LEU A 254 -16.48 -26.35 -4.18
C LEU A 254 -16.84 -26.18 -5.67
N GLY A 255 -16.20 -26.90 -6.60
CA GLY A 255 -16.51 -26.85 -8.02
C GLY A 255 -16.14 -25.54 -8.73
N TYR A 256 -15.13 -24.83 -8.22
CA TYR A 256 -14.48 -23.73 -8.96
C TYR A 256 -13.57 -24.30 -10.06
N GLY A 257 -13.38 -23.55 -11.14
CA GLY A 257 -12.61 -23.95 -12.32
C GLY A 257 -11.08 -23.93 -12.14
N VAL A 258 -10.55 -24.45 -11.04
CA VAL A 258 -9.11 -24.46 -10.72
C VAL A 258 -8.51 -25.86 -10.83
N ASP A 259 -7.21 -25.95 -11.16
CA ASP A 259 -6.46 -27.22 -11.10
C ASP A 259 -6.16 -27.60 -9.64
N PRO A 260 -6.73 -28.70 -9.10
CA PRO A 260 -6.50 -29.13 -7.71
C PRO A 260 -5.03 -29.46 -7.39
N ALA A 261 -4.24 -29.85 -8.41
CA ALA A 261 -2.84 -30.20 -8.26
C ALA A 261 -1.92 -28.98 -8.28
N ALA A 262 -2.39 -27.86 -8.83
CA ALA A 262 -1.65 -26.62 -8.80
C ALA A 262 -1.57 -26.07 -7.36
N PRO A 263 -0.41 -25.52 -6.95
CA PRO A 263 -0.15 -25.17 -5.56
C PRO A 263 -0.99 -23.99 -5.00
N HIS A 264 -1.78 -23.30 -5.83
CA HIS A 264 -2.45 -22.04 -5.50
C HIS A 264 -3.49 -21.62 -6.54
N ALA A 265 -4.45 -20.78 -6.14
CA ALA A 265 -5.44 -20.13 -7.02
C ALA A 265 -4.72 -19.34 -8.10
N SER A 266 -4.56 -19.97 -9.25
CA SER A 266 -3.73 -19.50 -10.36
C SER A 266 -4.60 -18.93 -11.45
N GLU A 267 -5.79 -19.50 -11.64
CA GLU A 267 -6.73 -19.13 -12.70
C GLU A 267 -8.15 -19.26 -12.18
N LEU A 268 -8.88 -18.14 -12.13
CA LEU A 268 -10.32 -18.14 -11.88
C LEU A 268 -11.03 -17.58 -13.11
N SER A 269 -12.09 -18.25 -13.54
CA SER A 269 -12.92 -17.76 -14.66
C SER A 269 -13.79 -16.58 -14.23
N GLU A 270 -14.34 -15.85 -15.20
CA GLU A 270 -15.35 -14.82 -14.91
C GLU A 270 -16.54 -15.38 -14.12
N ALA A 271 -16.98 -16.61 -14.44
CA ALA A 271 -18.06 -17.28 -13.73
C ALA A 271 -17.72 -17.59 -12.26
N ASP A 272 -16.46 -17.89 -11.96
CA ASP A 272 -15.98 -18.10 -10.60
C ASP A 272 -15.99 -16.80 -9.77
N PHE A 273 -15.59 -15.68 -10.38
CA PHE A 273 -15.68 -14.36 -9.74
C PHE A 273 -17.13 -13.93 -9.52
N LEU A 274 -18.00 -14.13 -10.52
CA LEU A 274 -19.43 -13.82 -10.41
C LEU A 274 -20.12 -14.67 -9.34
N ARG A 275 -19.73 -15.94 -9.18
CA ARG A 275 -20.20 -16.81 -8.09
C ARG A 275 -19.90 -16.21 -6.71
N LEU A 276 -18.76 -15.54 -6.57
CA LEU A 276 -18.35 -14.80 -5.38
C LEU A 276 -18.98 -13.40 -5.27
N GLY A 277 -19.72 -12.96 -6.30
CA GLY A 277 -20.33 -11.62 -6.37
C GLY A 277 -19.33 -10.52 -6.67
N ILE A 278 -18.19 -10.88 -7.27
CA ILE A 278 -17.13 -9.95 -7.65
C ILE A 278 -17.23 -9.74 -9.16
N PRO A 279 -17.73 -8.58 -9.62
CA PRO A 279 -17.75 -8.28 -11.04
C PRO A 279 -16.32 -8.04 -11.54
N VAL A 280 -15.95 -8.67 -12.65
CA VAL A 280 -14.65 -8.52 -13.32
C VAL A 280 -14.85 -8.47 -14.83
N SER A 281 -13.90 -7.89 -15.55
CA SER A 281 -13.81 -7.87 -17.01
C SER A 281 -12.53 -8.59 -17.44
N ASP A 282 -11.36 -8.02 -17.17
CA ASP A 282 -10.10 -8.46 -17.79
C ASP A 282 -9.19 -9.21 -16.79
N LEU A 283 -9.53 -9.18 -15.48
CA LEU A 283 -8.78 -9.90 -14.46
C LEU A 283 -8.64 -11.42 -14.71
N PRO A 284 -9.64 -12.15 -15.25
CA PRO A 284 -9.47 -13.56 -15.59
C PRO A 284 -8.40 -13.82 -16.65
N GLU A 285 -8.23 -12.93 -17.63
CA GLU A 285 -7.16 -13.03 -18.62
C GLU A 285 -5.79 -12.74 -18.00
N LEU A 286 -5.71 -11.69 -17.18
CA LEU A 286 -4.48 -11.39 -16.44
C LEU A 286 -4.06 -12.56 -15.56
N SER A 287 -4.99 -13.14 -14.80
CA SER A 287 -4.73 -14.29 -13.92
C SER A 287 -4.14 -15.47 -14.68
N ARG A 288 -4.65 -15.78 -15.88
CA ARG A 288 -4.09 -16.83 -16.75
C ARG A 288 -2.71 -16.49 -17.28
N ALA A 289 -2.43 -15.22 -17.55
CA ALA A 289 -1.12 -14.80 -18.04
C ALA A 289 -0.04 -14.77 -16.94
N THR A 290 -0.40 -14.39 -15.72
CA THR A 290 0.53 -14.21 -14.59
C THR A 290 0.55 -15.36 -13.60
N SER A 291 -0.44 -16.26 -13.67
CA SER A 291 -0.75 -17.25 -12.64
C SER A 291 -1.06 -16.62 -11.27
N GLU A 292 -1.62 -15.41 -11.26
CA GLU A 292 -1.96 -14.67 -10.04
C GLU A 292 -3.39 -14.10 -10.04
N VAL A 293 -4.15 -14.43 -9.01
CA VAL A 293 -5.42 -13.76 -8.70
C VAL A 293 -5.15 -12.44 -7.97
N VAL A 294 -5.40 -11.32 -8.64
CA VAL A 294 -5.14 -9.96 -8.11
C VAL A 294 -6.35 -9.28 -7.47
N ALA A 295 -7.54 -9.89 -7.58
CA ALA A 295 -8.73 -9.41 -6.91
C ALA A 295 -8.58 -9.49 -5.38
N ALA A 296 -9.19 -8.53 -4.68
CA ALA A 296 -9.09 -8.30 -3.24
C ALA A 296 -7.65 -8.12 -2.71
N ARG A 297 -6.68 -7.83 -3.58
CA ARG A 297 -5.34 -7.38 -3.19
C ARG A 297 -5.32 -5.87 -3.04
N LEU A 298 -5.88 -5.42 -1.92
CA LEU A 298 -6.04 -4.01 -1.57
C LEU A 298 -4.73 -3.23 -1.74
N GLY A 299 -4.77 -2.15 -2.52
CA GLY A 299 -3.68 -1.19 -2.65
C GLY A 299 -3.56 -0.60 -4.05
N GLY A 300 -3.32 0.71 -4.12
CA GLY A 300 -3.13 1.41 -5.40
C GLY A 300 -1.95 0.90 -6.23
N ALA A 301 -0.98 0.24 -5.57
CA ALA A 301 0.19 -0.36 -6.20
C ALA A 301 -0.22 -1.47 -7.20
N VAL A 302 -1.07 -2.41 -6.77
CA VAL A 302 -1.56 -3.49 -7.66
C VAL A 302 -2.30 -2.90 -8.87
N SER A 303 -3.12 -1.87 -8.67
CA SER A 303 -3.84 -1.21 -9.77
C SER A 303 -2.91 -0.50 -10.75
N LEU A 304 -1.88 0.17 -10.24
CA LEU A 304 -0.85 0.79 -11.05
C LEU A 304 -0.09 -0.27 -11.85
N ALA A 305 0.32 -1.38 -11.22
CA ALA A 305 1.00 -2.47 -11.90
C ALA A 305 0.15 -3.08 -13.03
N VAL A 306 -1.13 -3.34 -12.78
CA VAL A 306 -2.08 -3.84 -13.80
C VAL A 306 -2.26 -2.82 -14.93
N GLY A 307 -2.47 -1.55 -14.60
CA GLY A 307 -2.63 -0.48 -15.59
C GLY A 307 -1.38 -0.27 -16.45
N MET A 308 -0.20 -0.25 -15.82
CA MET A 308 1.09 -0.18 -16.51
C MET A 308 1.29 -1.38 -17.45
N ALA A 309 0.99 -2.60 -16.98
CA ALA A 309 1.12 -3.79 -17.79
C ALA A 309 0.23 -3.75 -19.05
N ARG A 310 -1.01 -3.26 -18.92
CA ARG A 310 -1.91 -3.05 -20.06
C ARG A 310 -1.39 -2.00 -21.04
N ILE A 311 -0.94 -0.85 -20.52
CA ILE A 311 -0.38 0.22 -21.35
C ILE A 311 0.84 -0.29 -22.11
N PHE A 312 1.78 -0.96 -21.44
CA PHE A 312 2.97 -1.49 -22.11
C PHE A 312 2.66 -2.59 -23.11
N SER A 313 1.70 -3.46 -22.83
CA SER A 313 1.27 -4.50 -23.77
C SER A 313 0.53 -3.94 -24.98
N GLY A 314 -0.05 -2.74 -24.86
CA GLY A 314 -0.66 -2.00 -25.96
C GLY A 314 0.34 -1.45 -26.98
N LEU A 315 1.64 -1.37 -26.64
CA LEU A 315 2.67 -0.91 -27.56
C LEU A 315 2.88 -1.88 -28.74
N PRO A 316 3.26 -1.37 -29.93
CA PRO A 316 3.52 -2.20 -31.10
C PRO A 316 4.56 -3.30 -30.80
N GLY A 317 4.18 -4.56 -31.02
CA GLY A 317 5.07 -5.72 -30.80
C GLY A 317 5.17 -6.23 -29.36
N MET A 318 4.46 -5.64 -28.39
CA MET A 318 4.57 -5.99 -26.96
C MET A 318 3.38 -6.76 -26.37
N LYS A 319 2.38 -7.12 -27.19
CA LYS A 319 1.11 -7.75 -26.72
C LYS A 319 1.31 -9.04 -25.91
N THR A 320 2.32 -9.84 -26.24
CA THR A 320 2.60 -11.12 -25.57
C THR A 320 3.37 -10.98 -24.25
N LEU A 321 3.77 -9.76 -23.90
CA LEU A 321 4.62 -9.47 -22.73
C LEU A 321 3.83 -8.99 -21.51
N LEU A 322 2.50 -9.16 -21.48
CA LEU A 322 1.65 -8.73 -20.35
C LEU A 322 2.16 -9.23 -19.00
N ALA A 323 2.44 -10.54 -18.91
CA ALA A 323 2.95 -11.16 -17.69
C ALA A 323 4.30 -10.57 -17.28
N TYR A 324 5.19 -10.32 -18.25
CA TYR A 324 6.49 -9.71 -17.99
C TYR A 324 6.33 -8.28 -17.46
N TRP A 325 5.50 -7.46 -18.08
CA TRP A 325 5.26 -6.08 -17.67
C TRP A 325 4.56 -5.97 -16.31
N TYR A 326 3.67 -6.90 -15.98
CA TYR A 326 3.06 -6.97 -14.66
C TYR A 326 4.10 -7.23 -13.56
N HIS A 327 4.91 -8.30 -13.69
CA HIS A 327 5.95 -8.60 -12.69
C HIS A 327 7.02 -7.51 -12.62
N PHE A 328 7.35 -6.88 -13.76
CA PHE A 328 8.22 -5.71 -13.80
C PHE A 328 7.67 -4.55 -12.97
N ALA A 329 6.38 -4.23 -13.13
CA ALA A 329 5.76 -3.14 -12.40
C ALA A 329 5.68 -3.44 -10.89
N ILE A 330 5.32 -4.67 -10.50
CA ILE A 330 5.34 -5.11 -9.09
C ILE A 330 6.75 -5.00 -8.49
N MET A 331 7.79 -5.40 -9.22
CA MET A 331 9.19 -5.26 -8.77
C MET A 331 9.60 -3.78 -8.63
N PHE A 332 9.24 -2.95 -9.61
CA PHE A 332 9.47 -1.50 -9.57
C PHE A 332 8.84 -0.87 -8.31
N GLU A 333 7.62 -1.27 -7.95
CA GLU A 333 6.95 -0.83 -6.73
C GLU A 333 7.61 -1.37 -5.47
N ALA A 334 8.01 -2.64 -5.45
CA ALA A 334 8.73 -3.24 -4.32
C ALA A 334 10.02 -2.48 -4.00
N LEU A 335 10.75 -2.01 -5.02
CA LEU A 335 11.94 -1.18 -4.84
C LEU A 335 11.61 0.18 -4.20
N PHE A 336 10.45 0.76 -4.50
CA PHE A 336 9.97 1.97 -3.85
C PHE A 336 9.68 1.74 -2.36
N VAL A 337 9.01 0.62 -2.03
CA VAL A 337 8.73 0.20 -0.65
C VAL A 337 10.01 0.01 0.15
N LEU A 338 11.02 -0.68 -0.40
CA LEU A 338 12.29 -0.94 0.31
C LEU A 338 13.05 0.35 0.63
N THR A 339 13.12 1.31 -0.30
CA THR A 339 13.71 2.64 -0.03
C THR A 339 12.97 3.36 1.11
N THR A 340 11.64 3.27 1.12
CA THR A 340 10.79 3.91 2.13
C THR A 340 11.02 3.30 3.50
N ILE A 341 11.13 1.98 3.58
CA ILE A 341 11.35 1.25 4.85
C ILE A 341 12.70 1.60 5.46
N ASP A 342 13.78 1.58 4.68
CA ASP A 342 15.12 1.97 5.16
C ASP A 342 15.13 3.42 5.64
N THR A 343 14.69 4.35 4.77
CA THR A 343 14.70 5.78 5.08
C THR A 343 13.84 6.10 6.29
N GLY A 344 12.62 5.56 6.35
CA GLY A 344 11.69 5.75 7.47
C GLY A 344 12.22 5.16 8.77
N THR A 345 12.76 3.94 8.76
CA THR A 345 13.34 3.31 9.95
C THR A 345 14.55 4.08 10.46
N ARG A 346 15.41 4.56 9.56
CA ARG A 346 16.59 5.35 9.90
C ARG A 346 16.22 6.70 10.52
N ILE A 347 15.26 7.41 9.94
CA ILE A 347 14.77 8.68 10.48
C ILE A 347 14.11 8.44 11.84
N GLY A 348 13.26 7.42 11.95
CA GLY A 348 12.61 7.05 13.22
C GLY A 348 13.64 6.76 14.32
N ARG A 349 14.73 6.05 13.98
CA ARG A 349 15.85 5.84 14.89
C ARG A 349 16.49 7.15 15.33
N PHE A 350 16.82 8.04 14.40
CA PHE A 350 17.45 9.33 14.74
C PHE A 350 16.55 10.17 15.65
N LEU A 351 15.26 10.24 15.37
CA LEU A 351 14.29 10.97 16.19
C LEU A 351 14.18 10.36 17.60
N LEU A 352 14.14 9.03 17.71
CA LEU A 352 14.08 8.35 18.99
C LEU A 352 15.36 8.58 19.82
N GLN A 353 16.52 8.53 19.17
CA GLN A 353 17.82 8.82 19.79
C GLN A 353 17.94 10.28 20.24
N GLU A 354 17.46 11.22 19.43
CA GLU A 354 17.47 12.65 19.78
C GLU A 354 16.56 12.94 20.98
N LEU A 355 15.33 12.41 20.97
CA LEU A 355 14.38 12.57 22.06
C LEU A 355 14.87 11.91 23.35
N GLY A 356 15.28 10.64 23.28
CA GLY A 356 15.80 9.94 24.45
C GLY A 356 17.16 10.46 24.90
N GLY A 357 17.94 11.09 24.02
CA GLY A 357 19.17 11.81 24.33
C GLY A 357 18.97 12.96 25.33
N ARG A 358 17.77 13.56 25.37
CA ARG A 358 17.41 14.58 26.36
C ARG A 358 17.26 14.02 27.77
N VAL A 359 16.96 12.73 27.90
CA VAL A 359 16.81 12.04 29.19
C VAL A 359 18.10 11.28 29.56
N VAL A 360 18.67 10.57 28.59
CA VAL A 360 19.91 9.80 28.71
C VAL A 360 20.89 10.31 27.66
N PRO A 361 21.86 11.18 28.03
CA PRO A 361 22.75 11.86 27.07
C PRO A 361 23.47 10.91 26.09
N ARG A 362 23.83 9.70 26.54
CA ARG A 362 24.47 8.68 25.71
C ARG A 362 23.60 8.20 24.54
N LEU A 363 22.27 8.21 24.68
CA LEU A 363 21.37 7.78 23.61
C LEU A 363 21.38 8.75 22.42
N GLY A 364 21.71 10.02 22.68
CA GLY A 364 21.81 11.06 21.66
C GLY A 364 23.02 10.91 20.74
N ASP A 365 23.98 10.04 21.06
CA ASP A 365 25.11 9.73 20.18
C ASP A 365 24.69 8.71 19.10
N PRO A 366 24.63 9.09 17.81
CA PRO A 366 24.25 8.19 16.73
C PRO A 366 25.27 7.07 16.48
N ALA A 367 26.51 7.24 16.94
CA ALA A 367 27.60 6.26 16.82
C ALA A 367 27.60 5.24 17.96
N TRP A 368 26.88 5.49 19.06
CA TRP A 368 26.79 4.56 20.18
C TRP A 368 25.97 3.33 19.78
N LEU A 369 26.67 2.25 19.44
CA LEU A 369 26.10 1.05 18.85
C LEU A 369 24.94 0.42 19.65
N PRO A 370 25.02 0.26 20.99
CA PRO A 370 23.88 -0.25 21.78
C PRO A 370 22.64 0.63 21.67
N GLY A 371 22.81 1.96 21.69
CA GLY A 371 21.70 2.91 21.54
C GLY A 371 21.09 2.87 20.14
N ALA A 372 21.94 2.78 19.11
CA ALA A 372 21.50 2.65 17.73
C ALA A 372 20.74 1.34 17.48
N LEU A 373 21.27 0.19 17.95
CA LEU A 373 20.63 -1.11 17.82
C LEU A 373 19.30 -1.16 18.58
N GLY A 374 19.29 -0.69 19.84
CA GLY A 374 18.07 -0.69 20.67
C GLY A 374 16.98 0.21 20.10
N SER A 375 17.34 1.43 19.67
CA SER A 375 16.39 2.36 19.04
C SER A 375 15.84 1.80 17.73
N THR A 376 16.70 1.19 16.91
CA THR A 376 16.26 0.52 15.67
C THR A 376 15.31 -0.62 15.96
N ALA A 377 15.65 -1.49 16.91
CA ALA A 377 14.81 -2.63 17.30
C ALA A 377 13.42 -2.17 17.73
N LEU A 378 13.33 -1.08 18.50
CA LEU A 378 12.05 -0.53 18.95
C LEU A 378 11.21 -0.02 17.76
N ILE A 379 11.82 0.75 16.85
CA ILE A 379 11.12 1.27 15.66
C ILE A 379 10.65 0.12 14.76
N VAL A 380 11.53 -0.85 14.51
CA VAL A 380 11.23 -2.03 13.67
C VAL A 380 10.13 -2.88 14.27
N ALA A 381 10.20 -3.17 15.57
CA ALA A 381 9.15 -3.89 16.28
C ALA A 381 7.80 -3.15 16.21
N GLY A 382 7.83 -1.82 16.37
CA GLY A 382 6.64 -0.97 16.31
C GLY A 382 5.91 -1.06 14.97
N TRP A 383 6.61 -0.81 13.85
CA TRP A 383 5.95 -0.90 12.54
C TRP A 383 5.64 -2.34 12.13
N THR A 384 6.45 -3.32 12.54
CA THR A 384 6.16 -4.76 12.31
C THR A 384 4.85 -5.17 13.00
N TYR A 385 4.64 -4.73 14.24
CA TYR A 385 3.38 -4.96 14.95
C TYR A 385 2.18 -4.41 14.18
N PHE A 386 2.28 -3.19 13.63
CA PHE A 386 1.20 -2.61 12.82
C PHE A 386 0.95 -3.41 11.54
N ILE A 387 1.97 -3.92 10.84
CA ILE A 387 1.77 -4.72 9.62
C ILE A 387 1.09 -6.06 9.92
N LEU A 388 1.42 -6.69 11.06
CA LEU A 388 0.86 -7.98 11.45
C LEU A 388 -0.57 -7.86 11.99
N THR A 389 -0.89 -6.77 12.70
CA THR A 389 -2.18 -6.65 13.42
C THR A 389 -3.15 -5.66 12.80
N GLY A 390 -2.66 -4.69 12.03
CA GLY A 390 -3.48 -3.64 11.42
C GLY A 390 -3.96 -3.99 10.01
N SER A 391 -4.81 -3.11 9.49
CA SER A 391 -5.33 -3.16 8.12
C SER A 391 -5.09 -1.84 7.39
N ILE A 392 -5.16 -1.84 6.06
CA ILE A 392 -5.07 -0.59 5.27
C ILE A 392 -6.13 0.42 5.74
N GLN A 393 -7.33 -0.03 6.09
CA GLN A 393 -8.42 0.84 6.56
C GLN A 393 -8.11 1.59 7.86
N THR A 394 -7.19 1.07 8.68
CA THR A 394 -6.82 1.65 9.98
C THR A 394 -5.46 2.34 9.96
N ILE A 395 -4.47 1.74 9.29
CA ILE A 395 -3.10 2.26 9.26
C ILE A 395 -3.02 3.47 8.33
N TRP A 396 -3.68 3.40 7.17
CA TRP A 396 -3.55 4.42 6.14
C TRP A 396 -4.08 5.79 6.57
N PRO A 397 -5.27 5.92 7.20
CA PRO A 397 -5.73 7.20 7.71
C PRO A 397 -4.86 7.75 8.84
N MET A 398 -4.32 6.88 9.71
CA MET A 398 -3.39 7.29 10.78
C MET A 398 -2.09 7.84 10.19
N PHE A 399 -1.53 7.15 9.19
CA PHE A 399 -0.36 7.62 8.45
C PHE A 399 -0.63 8.96 7.77
N GLY A 400 -1.76 9.11 7.06
CA GLY A 400 -2.09 10.35 6.37
C GLY A 400 -2.31 11.51 7.34
N VAL A 401 -2.93 11.29 8.50
CA VAL A 401 -2.98 12.30 9.57
C VAL A 401 -1.57 12.73 9.97
N ALA A 402 -0.68 11.78 10.33
CA ALA A 402 0.70 12.12 10.71
C ALA A 402 1.44 12.90 9.60
N ASN A 403 1.30 12.46 8.35
CA ASN A 403 1.95 13.08 7.20
C ASN A 403 1.48 14.52 6.96
N GLN A 404 0.17 14.77 6.99
CA GLN A 404 -0.36 16.11 6.75
C GLN A 404 -0.11 17.06 7.93
N LEU A 405 -0.09 16.54 9.15
CA LEU A 405 0.29 17.32 10.33
C LEU A 405 1.77 17.76 10.25
N LEU A 406 2.68 16.90 9.79
CA LEU A 406 4.06 17.30 9.49
C LEU A 406 4.13 18.33 8.35
N ALA A 407 3.30 18.17 7.32
CA ALA A 407 3.20 19.12 6.22
C ALA A 407 2.78 20.52 6.71
N MET A 408 1.84 20.59 7.65
CA MET A 408 1.46 21.85 8.30
C MET A 408 2.63 22.49 9.04
N THR A 409 3.42 21.72 9.79
CA THR A 409 4.59 22.27 10.48
C THR A 409 5.58 22.87 9.46
N ALA A 410 5.84 22.18 8.35
CA ALA A 410 6.68 22.71 7.28
C ALA A 410 6.13 23.99 6.66
N LEU A 411 4.81 24.05 6.40
CA LEU A 411 4.15 25.26 5.89
C LEU A 411 4.16 26.42 6.90
N CYS A 412 4.06 26.13 8.19
CA CYS A 412 4.15 27.13 9.27
C CYS A 412 5.55 27.75 9.31
N ILE A 413 6.60 26.93 9.24
CA ILE A 413 7.99 27.39 9.14
C ILE A 413 8.17 28.21 7.85
N GLY A 414 7.71 27.71 6.71
CA GLY A 414 7.78 28.43 5.43
C GLY A 414 7.07 29.78 5.45
N THR A 415 5.89 29.85 6.08
CA THR A 415 5.13 31.10 6.26
C THR A 415 5.92 32.09 7.10
N THR A 416 6.48 31.64 8.23
CA THR A 416 7.28 32.48 9.13
C THR A 416 8.54 33.00 8.43
N MET A 417 9.23 32.15 7.66
CA MET A 417 10.40 32.54 6.88
C MET A 417 10.04 33.58 5.80
N LEU A 418 8.95 33.39 5.07
CA LEU A 418 8.51 34.34 4.04
C LEU A 418 8.10 35.68 4.65
N LEU A 419 7.39 35.70 5.79
CA LEU A 419 7.08 36.94 6.50
C LEU A 419 8.33 37.70 6.94
N ARG A 420 9.40 36.98 7.31
CA ARG A 420 10.64 37.58 7.80
C ARG A 420 11.58 38.05 6.67
N SER A 421 11.67 37.29 5.59
CA SER A 421 12.73 37.43 4.59
C SER A 421 12.25 37.84 3.21
N ALA A 422 10.96 37.72 2.90
CA ALA A 422 10.47 38.09 1.57
C ALA A 422 10.40 39.61 1.39
N PRO A 423 10.67 40.13 0.18
CA PRO A 423 10.54 41.57 -0.12
C PRO A 423 9.12 42.11 0.09
N ARG A 424 8.11 41.25 -0.03
CA ARG A 424 6.70 41.59 0.20
C ARG A 424 6.09 40.56 1.15
N PRO A 425 5.51 41.00 2.29
CA PRO A 425 4.90 40.08 3.26
C PRO A 425 3.72 39.29 2.66
N ALA A 426 3.06 39.84 1.63
CA ALA A 426 1.99 39.16 0.89
C ALA A 426 2.43 37.83 0.26
N HIS A 427 3.72 37.61 -0.02
CA HIS A 427 4.22 36.33 -0.53
C HIS A 427 4.01 35.17 0.47
N ALA A 428 3.90 35.47 1.77
CA ALA A 428 3.60 34.46 2.79
C ALA A 428 2.23 33.80 2.60
N LEU A 429 1.30 34.43 1.86
CA LEU A 429 -0.01 33.82 1.53
C LEU A 429 0.13 32.52 0.75
N VAL A 430 1.23 32.34 -0.01
CA VAL A 430 1.49 31.13 -0.79
C VAL A 430 1.62 29.90 0.10
N THR A 431 2.13 30.06 1.33
CA THR A 431 2.25 28.96 2.31
C THR A 431 1.16 29.01 3.38
N PHE A 432 0.68 30.20 3.72
CA PHE A 432 -0.34 30.38 4.76
C PHE A 432 -1.72 29.86 4.34
N LEU A 433 -2.16 30.13 3.10
CA LEU A 433 -3.48 29.64 2.65
C LEU A 433 -3.53 28.09 2.61
N PRO A 434 -2.53 27.39 2.05
CA PRO A 434 -2.47 25.92 2.17
C PRO A 434 -2.35 25.44 3.60
N LEU A 435 -1.62 26.15 4.49
CA LEU A 435 -1.53 25.80 5.92
C LEU A 435 -2.91 25.78 6.57
N CYS A 436 -3.71 26.84 6.40
CA CYS A 436 -5.06 26.91 6.96
C CYS A 436 -5.96 25.80 6.40
N PHE A 437 -5.89 25.56 5.09
CA PHE A 437 -6.71 24.55 4.43
C PHE A 437 -6.34 23.12 4.87
N VAL A 438 -5.06 22.75 4.82
CA VAL A 438 -4.58 21.43 5.26
C VAL A 438 -4.82 21.27 6.76
N GLY A 439 -4.63 22.33 7.56
CA GLY A 439 -4.85 22.25 9.00
C GLY A 439 -6.28 22.00 9.42
N THR A 440 -7.22 22.73 8.82
CA THR A 440 -8.65 22.53 9.10
C THR A 440 -9.14 21.16 8.61
N THR A 441 -8.78 20.76 7.39
CA THR A 441 -9.20 19.47 6.81
C THR A 441 -8.60 18.28 7.54
N THR A 442 -7.30 18.31 7.85
CA THR A 442 -6.58 17.23 8.55
C THR A 442 -7.07 17.07 9.98
N THR A 443 -7.23 18.16 10.73
CA THR A 443 -7.74 18.11 12.10
C THR A 443 -9.16 17.55 12.14
N THR A 444 -10.04 18.02 11.23
CA THR A 444 -11.41 17.52 11.12
C THR A 444 -11.44 16.04 10.74
N ALA A 445 -10.63 15.63 9.77
CA ALA A 445 -10.54 14.24 9.33
C ALA A 445 -9.99 13.33 10.43
N GLY A 446 -8.95 13.77 11.15
CA GLY A 446 -8.36 13.05 12.28
C GLY A 446 -9.35 12.83 13.42
N VAL A 447 -10.09 13.86 13.81
CA VAL A 447 -11.16 13.74 14.83
C VAL A 447 -12.25 12.79 14.35
N ARG A 448 -12.71 12.89 13.09
CA ARG A 448 -13.70 11.95 12.53
C ARG A 448 -13.17 10.52 12.47
N ALA A 449 -11.90 10.31 12.13
CA ALA A 449 -11.27 8.98 12.12
C ALA A 449 -11.23 8.39 13.54
N MET A 450 -10.88 9.18 14.55
CA MET A 450 -10.92 8.74 15.95
C MET A 450 -12.33 8.29 16.36
N LEU A 451 -13.35 9.08 16.06
CA LEU A 451 -14.73 8.81 16.47
C LEU A 451 -15.37 7.66 15.69
N ASN A 452 -15.16 7.60 14.37
CA ASN A 452 -15.89 6.69 13.49
C ASN A 452 -15.13 5.40 13.15
N LEU A 453 -13.79 5.40 13.27
CA LEU A 453 -12.97 4.22 12.98
C LEU A 453 -12.36 3.63 14.26
N TYR A 454 -11.63 4.42 15.04
CA TYR A 454 -10.79 3.88 16.13
C TYR A 454 -11.56 3.61 17.42
N LEU A 455 -12.51 4.48 17.78
CA LEU A 455 -13.32 4.31 18.98
C LEU A 455 -14.24 3.07 18.91
N PRO A 456 -14.92 2.76 17.78
CA PRO A 456 -15.65 1.50 17.63
C PRO A 456 -14.74 0.27 17.76
N LEU A 457 -13.54 0.31 17.15
CA LEU A 457 -12.55 -0.77 17.29
C LEU A 457 -12.10 -0.96 18.74
N ALA A 458 -11.94 0.12 19.50
CA ALA A 458 -11.54 0.09 20.91
C ALA A 458 -12.62 -0.50 21.83
N ARG A 459 -13.90 -0.44 21.41
CA ARG A 459 -15.05 -0.98 22.14
C ARG A 459 -15.30 -2.46 21.86
N ALA A 460 -14.91 -2.96 20.69
CA ALA A 460 -15.05 -4.37 20.34
C ALA A 460 -13.92 -5.20 21.00
N PRO A 461 -14.22 -6.26 21.77
CA PRO A 461 -13.21 -7.02 22.52
C PRO A 461 -12.06 -7.56 21.65
N GLU A 462 -12.38 -8.05 20.44
CA GLU A 462 -11.40 -8.64 19.52
C GLU A 462 -10.40 -7.62 18.97
N THR A 463 -10.81 -6.36 18.81
CA THR A 463 -9.98 -5.29 18.22
C THR A 463 -9.59 -4.22 19.23
N ALA A 464 -9.89 -4.42 20.53
CA ALA A 464 -9.80 -3.40 21.56
C ALA A 464 -8.39 -2.82 21.68
N THR A 465 -7.37 -3.68 21.68
CA THR A 465 -5.96 -3.26 21.78
C THR A 465 -5.54 -2.39 20.60
N LEU A 466 -5.82 -2.83 19.37
CA LEU A 466 -5.52 -2.08 18.15
C LEU A 466 -6.25 -0.73 18.15
N GLY A 467 -7.54 -0.72 18.49
CA GLY A 467 -8.35 0.50 18.57
C GLY A 467 -7.79 1.51 19.58
N ARG A 468 -7.38 1.04 20.77
CA ARG A 468 -6.77 1.89 21.80
C ARG A 468 -5.43 2.47 21.36
N ILE A 469 -4.57 1.66 20.73
CA ILE A 469 -3.29 2.12 20.20
C ILE A 469 -3.50 3.19 19.13
N ASN A 470 -4.36 2.93 18.15
CA ASN A 470 -4.64 3.90 17.07
C ASN A 470 -5.23 5.21 17.61
N LEU A 471 -6.12 5.11 18.61
CA LEU A 471 -6.71 6.28 19.24
C LEU A 471 -5.67 7.07 20.03
N LEU A 472 -4.79 6.41 20.78
CA LEU A 472 -3.69 7.05 21.51
C LEU A 472 -2.73 7.78 20.56
N VAL A 473 -2.26 7.10 19.52
CA VAL A 473 -1.32 7.65 18.53
C VAL A 473 -1.94 8.83 17.78
N THR A 474 -3.19 8.70 17.32
CA THR A 474 -3.85 9.79 16.59
C THR A 474 -4.12 10.99 17.51
N SER A 475 -4.52 10.75 18.77
CA SER A 475 -4.74 11.82 19.75
C SER A 475 -3.45 12.58 20.05
N SER A 476 -2.33 11.87 20.26
CA SER A 476 -1.05 12.50 20.56
C SER A 476 -0.57 13.36 19.40
N LEU A 477 -0.71 12.89 18.15
CA LEU A 477 -0.37 13.66 16.96
C LEU A 477 -1.19 14.96 16.86
N LEU A 478 -2.50 14.89 17.08
CA LEU A 478 -3.36 16.08 17.05
C LEU A 478 -3.02 17.07 18.16
N VAL A 479 -2.75 16.58 19.38
CA VAL A 479 -2.31 17.43 20.49
C VAL A 479 -0.98 18.11 20.18
N CYS A 480 0.00 17.37 19.64
CA CYS A 480 1.29 17.94 19.25
C CYS A 480 1.15 19.08 18.25
N VAL A 481 0.26 18.97 17.26
CA VAL A 481 0.05 20.07 16.31
C VAL A 481 -0.69 21.24 16.93
N LEU A 482 -1.70 21.01 17.78
CA LEU A 482 -2.34 22.10 18.52
C LEU A 482 -1.31 22.89 19.33
N LEU A 483 -0.35 22.20 19.97
CA LEU A 483 0.76 22.83 20.71
C LEU A 483 1.76 23.58 19.82
N VAL A 484 1.89 23.22 18.55
CA VAL A 484 2.79 23.91 17.60
C VAL A 484 2.11 25.17 17.01
N LEU A 485 0.77 25.17 16.93
CA LEU A 485 -0.01 26.26 16.35
C LEU A 485 -0.37 27.36 17.36
N VAL A 486 -0.51 26.99 18.64
CA VAL A 486 -0.73 27.91 19.77
C VAL A 486 0.61 28.39 20.28
#